data_AF-A0A078N1M6-F1
#
_entry.id   AF-A0A078N1M6-F1
#
_cell.length_a   1.000
_cell.length_b   1.000
_cell.length_c   1.000
_cell.angle_alpha   90.00
_cell.angle_beta   90.00
_cell.angle_gamma   90.00
#
_symmetry.space_group_name_H-M   'P 1'
#
loop_
_entity.id
_entity.type
_entity.pdbx_description
1 polymer ?
#
loop_
_entity_poly.entity_id
_entity_poly.type
_entity_poly.pdbx_seq_one_letter_code
_entity_poly.pdbx_strand_id
1 'polypeptide(L)'
;EILRDVGVEDQVPAEATSHELMGDTVFCTSIAGEEIGRVLTWGTHPGRHGDYVLASPSLNCDIPQTCLEPILVRNATMRGTQTRFSTEYLSHTQDADGVTVRVLDRFSGTESTIRAKYLVGADGARSRVADDIDLPMEGRMDIAGSMNITFTADMAAFVGHRPSVL
;
A
#
# COMPACT_ATOMS: atom_id res chain seq x y z
N GLU A 1 -13.20 5.87 0.14
CA GLU A 1 -14.05 5.65 1.35
C GLU A 1 -13.31 5.73 2.68
N ILE A 2 -12.44 4.78 3.07
CA ILE A 2 -11.76 4.86 4.39
C ILE A 2 -10.94 6.15 4.53
N LEU A 3 -10.18 6.53 3.49
CA LEU A 3 -9.44 7.79 3.47
C LEU A 3 -10.37 9.01 3.61
N ARG A 4 -11.60 8.91 3.12
CA ARG A 4 -12.62 9.95 3.24
C ARG A 4 -13.11 10.06 4.68
N ASP A 5 -13.46 8.92 5.28
CA ASP A 5 -13.94 8.83 6.66
C ASP A 5 -12.91 9.38 7.65
N VAL A 6 -11.64 9.01 7.48
CA VAL A 6 -10.56 9.54 8.31
C VAL A 6 -10.13 10.96 7.90
N GLY A 7 -10.73 11.58 6.88
CA GLY A 7 -10.52 12.98 6.51
C GLY A 7 -9.15 13.27 5.86
N VAL A 8 -8.67 12.38 5.00
CA VAL A 8 -7.40 12.55 4.25
C VAL A 8 -7.55 12.30 2.74
N GLU A 9 -8.75 11.96 2.26
CA GLU A 9 -9.03 11.71 0.84
C GLU A 9 -8.65 12.90 -0.05
N ASP A 10 -8.82 14.12 0.43
CA ASP A 10 -8.50 15.36 -0.29
C ASP A 10 -7.00 15.57 -0.54
N GLN A 11 -6.13 14.89 0.21
CA GLN A 11 -4.67 14.95 0.04
C GLN A 11 -4.18 13.99 -1.06
N VAL A 12 -4.97 13.00 -1.45
CA VAL A 12 -4.57 11.94 -2.40
C VAL A 12 -4.46 12.45 -3.84
N PRO A 13 -5.43 13.21 -4.40
CA PRO A 13 -5.41 13.58 -5.82
C PRO A 13 -4.18 14.37 -6.28
N ALA A 14 -3.48 15.06 -5.37
CA ALA A 14 -2.30 15.84 -5.70
C ALA A 14 -1.08 14.97 -6.10
N GLU A 15 -1.06 13.72 -5.64
CA GLU A 15 0.07 12.78 -5.81
C GLU A 15 -0.37 11.51 -6.56
N ALA A 16 -1.61 11.45 -7.03
CA ALA A 16 -2.22 10.28 -7.64
C ALA A 16 -2.52 10.50 -9.12
N THR A 17 -2.43 9.44 -9.91
CA THR A 17 -3.00 9.39 -11.25
C THR A 17 -4.51 9.18 -11.14
N SER A 18 -5.27 10.01 -11.85
CA SER A 18 -6.73 10.02 -11.83
C SER A 18 -7.33 8.79 -12.53
N HIS A 19 -8.58 8.47 -12.17
CA HIS A 19 -9.31 7.28 -12.61
C HIS A 19 -9.30 7.06 -14.12
N GLU A 20 -9.52 8.14 -14.88
CA GLU A 20 -9.64 8.12 -16.34
C GLU A 20 -8.34 7.75 -17.06
N LEU A 21 -7.20 7.87 -16.41
CA LEU A 21 -5.88 7.55 -16.97
C LEU A 21 -5.40 6.13 -16.61
N MET A 22 -6.17 5.37 -15.83
CA MET A 22 -5.76 4.05 -15.34
C MET A 22 -6.14 2.89 -16.28
N GLY A 23 -7.08 3.13 -17.20
CA GLY A 23 -7.97 2.08 -17.71
C GLY A 23 -7.46 1.22 -18.86
N ASP A 24 -6.44 1.62 -19.61
CA ASP A 24 -6.05 0.92 -20.84
C ASP A 24 -5.01 -0.18 -20.57
N THR A 25 -5.42 -1.28 -19.94
CA THR A 25 -4.52 -2.44 -19.79
C THR A 25 -4.28 -3.10 -21.15
N VAL A 26 -3.09 -2.84 -21.71
CA VAL A 26 -2.69 -3.22 -23.08
C VAL A 26 -1.80 -4.46 -23.08
N PHE A 27 -2.14 -5.43 -23.89
CA PHE A 27 -1.29 -6.58 -24.22
C PHE A 27 -0.59 -6.31 -25.56
N CYS A 28 0.73 -6.28 -25.56
CA CYS A 28 1.53 -5.97 -26.74
C CYS A 28 2.82 -6.79 -26.78
N THR A 29 3.43 -6.90 -27.96
CA THR A 29 4.73 -7.58 -28.14
C THR A 29 5.88 -6.78 -27.52
N SER A 30 5.77 -5.45 -27.54
CA SER A 30 6.60 -4.49 -26.80
C SER A 30 5.88 -3.15 -26.77
N ILE A 31 6.31 -2.20 -25.94
CA ILE A 31 5.65 -0.88 -25.84
C ILE A 31 5.64 -0.13 -27.18
N ALA A 32 6.67 -0.30 -28.02
CA ALA A 32 6.74 0.26 -29.37
C ALA A 32 6.29 -0.72 -30.48
N GLY A 33 5.83 -1.91 -30.10
CA GLY A 33 5.46 -2.99 -31.01
C GLY A 33 3.95 -3.08 -31.27
N GLU A 34 3.55 -4.21 -31.84
CA GLU A 34 2.16 -4.53 -32.14
C GLU A 34 1.32 -4.69 -30.86
N GLU A 35 0.17 -4.02 -30.81
CA GLU A 35 -0.88 -4.25 -29.82
C GLU A 35 -1.69 -5.50 -30.21
N ILE A 36 -1.71 -6.48 -29.31
CA ILE A 36 -2.43 -7.74 -29.47
C ILE A 36 -3.89 -7.57 -29.05
N GLY A 37 -4.12 -6.78 -27.99
CA GLY A 37 -5.45 -6.50 -27.49
C GLY A 37 -5.42 -5.66 -26.22
N ARG A 38 -6.61 -5.27 -25.77
CA ARG A 38 -6.77 -4.37 -24.63
C ARG A 38 -8.00 -4.72 -23.82
N VAL A 39 -7.90 -4.54 -22.51
CA VAL A 39 -9.02 -4.60 -21.58
C VAL A 39 -9.15 -3.24 -20.91
N LEU A 40 -10.36 -2.67 -20.93
CA LEU A 40 -10.69 -1.48 -20.15
C LEU A 40 -10.92 -1.87 -18.70
N THR A 41 -9.91 -1.66 -17.87
CA THR A 41 -9.86 -2.05 -16.46
C THR A 41 -10.39 -0.94 -15.55
N TRP A 42 -10.47 -1.24 -14.24
CA TRP A 42 -10.83 -0.28 -13.19
C TRP A 42 -12.19 0.42 -13.34
N GLY A 43 -13.08 -0.06 -14.22
CA GLY A 43 -14.40 0.55 -14.43
C GLY A 43 -14.42 1.72 -15.42
N THR A 44 -13.41 1.83 -16.29
CA THR A 44 -13.36 2.89 -17.34
C THR A 44 -14.20 2.56 -18.57
N HIS A 45 -14.58 1.30 -18.79
CA HIS A 45 -15.50 0.94 -19.87
C HIS A 45 -16.87 1.62 -19.66
N PRO A 46 -17.45 2.32 -20.67
CA PRO A 46 -18.70 3.06 -20.50
C PRO A 46 -19.86 2.19 -19.99
N GLY A 47 -19.94 0.95 -20.46
CA GLY A 47 -20.94 -0.04 -20.00
C GLY A 47 -20.76 -0.54 -18.56
N ARG A 48 -19.67 -0.17 -17.85
CA ARG A 48 -19.42 -0.50 -16.44
C ARG A 48 -19.26 0.73 -15.56
N HIS A 49 -18.92 1.89 -16.13
CA HIS A 49 -18.65 3.11 -15.37
C HIS A 49 -19.81 3.54 -14.46
N GLY A 50 -21.05 3.38 -14.93
CA GLY A 50 -22.24 3.66 -14.12
C GLY A 50 -22.29 2.84 -12.83
N ASP A 51 -21.93 1.55 -12.89
CA ASP A 51 -21.90 0.69 -11.71
C ASP A 51 -20.90 1.21 -10.66
N TYR A 52 -19.73 1.69 -11.11
CA TYR A 52 -18.67 2.19 -10.23
C TYR A 52 -19.07 3.49 -9.53
N VAL A 53 -19.63 4.44 -10.28
CA VAL A 53 -20.10 5.73 -9.75
C VAL A 53 -21.27 5.54 -8.78
N LEU A 54 -22.15 4.57 -9.05
CA LEU A 54 -23.27 4.28 -8.16
C LEU A 54 -22.85 3.50 -6.89
N ALA A 55 -21.78 2.71 -6.96
CA ALA A 55 -21.34 1.86 -5.86
C ALA A 55 -20.62 2.64 -4.75
N SER A 56 -19.93 3.73 -5.09
CA SER A 56 -19.09 4.46 -4.13
C SER A 56 -19.04 5.96 -4.41
N PRO A 57 -18.97 6.82 -3.37
CA PRO A 57 -18.65 8.24 -3.56
C PRO A 57 -17.19 8.48 -3.97
N SER A 58 -16.32 7.46 -3.94
CA SER A 58 -14.91 7.54 -4.29
C SER A 58 -14.61 6.65 -5.50
N LEU A 59 -13.95 7.20 -6.52
CA LEU A 59 -13.42 6.40 -7.65
C LEU A 59 -12.01 5.88 -7.33
N ASN A 60 -11.56 4.89 -8.10
CA ASN A 60 -10.18 4.40 -8.00
C ASN A 60 -9.21 5.49 -8.47
N CYS A 61 -8.03 5.53 -7.85
CA CYS A 61 -6.89 6.30 -8.32
C CYS A 61 -5.64 5.43 -8.17
N ASP A 62 -4.59 5.73 -8.92
CA ASP A 62 -3.29 5.10 -8.75
C ASP A 62 -2.38 6.03 -7.94
N ILE A 63 -1.97 5.59 -6.75
CA ILE A 63 -1.05 6.33 -5.90
C ILE A 63 0.03 5.38 -5.36
N PRO A 64 1.31 5.62 -5.68
CA PRO A 64 2.40 4.81 -5.15
C PRO A 64 2.46 4.84 -3.62
N GLN A 65 2.85 3.72 -2.99
CA GLN A 65 3.04 3.65 -1.53
C GLN A 65 4.00 4.70 -1.00
N THR A 66 5.05 5.04 -1.77
CA THR A 66 6.02 6.09 -1.44
C THR A 66 5.39 7.47 -1.28
N CYS A 67 4.23 7.71 -1.91
CA CYS A 67 3.47 8.95 -1.79
C CYS A 67 2.37 8.83 -0.72
N LEU A 68 1.67 7.69 -0.67
CA LEU A 68 0.57 7.48 0.27
C LEU A 68 1.04 7.34 1.72
N GLU A 69 2.10 6.57 2.00
CA GLU A 69 2.57 6.31 3.37
C GLU A 69 2.92 7.60 4.14
N PRO A 70 3.66 8.58 3.54
CA PRO A 70 3.90 9.87 4.18
C PRO A 70 2.62 10.62 4.56
N ILE A 71 1.59 10.60 3.70
CA ILE A 71 0.28 11.23 3.99
C ILE A 71 -0.32 10.58 5.24
N LEU A 72 -0.35 9.26 5.30
CA LEU A 72 -0.95 8.52 6.42
C LEU A 72 -0.18 8.77 7.73
N VAL A 73 1.14 8.61 7.72
CA VAL A 73 2.00 8.78 8.90
C VAL A 73 1.92 10.22 9.42
N ARG A 74 1.98 11.22 8.53
CA ARG A 74 1.88 12.63 8.90
C ARG A 74 0.54 12.92 9.57
N ASN A 75 -0.57 12.48 8.98
CA ASN A 75 -1.90 12.72 9.54
C ASN A 75 -2.11 11.99 10.88
N ALA A 76 -1.62 10.76 11.04
CA ALA A 76 -1.66 10.05 12.31
C ALA A 76 -0.84 10.79 13.39
N THR A 77 0.36 11.23 13.04
CA THR A 77 1.24 11.95 13.97
C THR A 77 0.63 13.29 14.41
N MET A 78 0.05 14.06 13.46
CA MET A 78 -0.65 15.31 13.79
C MET A 78 -1.87 15.09 14.70
N ARG A 79 -2.47 13.90 14.67
CA ARG A 79 -3.60 13.51 15.55
C ARG A 79 -3.16 12.95 16.90
N GLY A 80 -1.86 12.94 17.19
CA GLY A 80 -1.31 12.56 18.49
C GLY A 80 -0.65 11.18 18.55
N THR A 81 -0.59 10.44 17.44
CA THR A 81 0.16 9.19 17.39
C THR A 81 1.65 9.45 17.55
N GLN A 82 2.31 8.74 18.47
CA GLN A 82 3.76 8.78 18.61
C GLN A 82 4.41 7.79 17.65
N THR A 83 4.86 8.28 16.51
CA THR A 83 5.58 7.46 15.51
C THR A 83 7.06 7.37 15.87
N ARG A 84 7.62 6.16 15.85
CA ARG A 84 9.06 5.90 16.03
C ARG A 84 9.58 5.00 14.92
N PHE A 85 10.23 5.59 13.92
CA PHE A 85 10.97 4.85 12.90
C PHE A 85 12.30 4.34 13.47
N SER A 86 12.98 3.47 12.70
CA SER A 86 14.25 2.84 13.11
C SER A 86 14.19 2.11 14.46
N THR A 87 12.99 1.73 14.89
CA THR A 87 12.73 0.97 16.11
C THR A 87 12.25 -0.42 15.71
N GLU A 88 13.04 -1.43 15.99
CA GLU A 88 12.79 -2.81 15.58
C GLU A 88 12.15 -3.61 16.72
N TYR A 89 11.08 -4.31 16.42
CA TYR A 89 10.46 -5.27 17.33
C TYR A 89 11.38 -6.50 17.52
N LEU A 90 11.63 -6.88 18.77
CA LEU A 90 12.45 -8.05 19.11
C LEU A 90 11.63 -9.22 19.65
N SER A 91 10.75 -8.96 20.62
CA SER A 91 9.94 -9.99 21.27
C SER A 91 8.86 -9.33 22.12
N HIS A 92 7.88 -10.10 22.58
CA HIS A 92 6.95 -9.64 23.61
C HIS A 92 6.68 -10.71 24.68
N THR A 93 6.18 -10.26 25.82
CA THR A 93 5.53 -11.12 26.82
C THR A 93 4.17 -10.53 27.16
N GLN A 94 3.19 -11.38 27.38
CA GLN A 94 1.84 -10.99 27.76
C GLN A 94 1.53 -11.46 29.19
N ASP A 95 0.79 -10.65 29.92
CA ASP A 95 0.19 -11.00 31.21
C ASP A 95 -1.31 -10.62 31.20
N ALA A 96 -1.97 -10.70 32.36
CA ALA A 96 -3.41 -10.42 32.48
C ALA A 96 -3.80 -8.96 32.16
N ASP A 97 -2.86 -8.01 32.26
CA ASP A 97 -3.11 -6.57 32.18
C ASP A 97 -2.59 -5.90 30.91
N GLY A 98 -1.87 -6.63 30.06
CA GLY A 98 -1.34 -6.13 28.79
C GLY A 98 -0.10 -6.87 28.28
N VAL A 99 0.66 -6.19 27.42
CA VAL A 99 1.81 -6.72 26.69
C VAL A 99 3.04 -5.85 26.96
N THR A 100 4.17 -6.49 27.27
CA THR A 100 5.48 -5.85 27.39
C THR A 100 6.32 -6.22 26.17
N VAL A 101 6.65 -5.22 25.35
CA VAL A 101 7.36 -5.38 24.08
C VAL A 101 8.82 -4.97 24.25
N ARG A 102 9.75 -5.81 23.82
CA ARG A 102 11.17 -5.46 23.68
C ARG A 102 11.43 -4.91 22.29
N VAL A 103 12.12 -3.77 22.24
CA VAL A 103 12.47 -3.10 20.99
C VAL A 103 13.94 -2.71 20.96
N LEU A 104 14.50 -2.65 19.77
CA LEU A 104 15.85 -2.15 19.48
C LEU A 104 15.77 -0.83 18.74
N ASP A 105 16.32 0.23 19.31
CA ASP A 105 16.63 1.44 18.53
C ASP A 105 17.85 1.14 17.65
N ARG A 106 17.62 1.07 16.33
CA ARG A 106 18.65 0.74 15.35
C ARG A 106 19.68 1.86 15.14
N PHE A 107 19.37 3.09 15.55
CA PHE A 107 20.31 4.20 15.46
C PHE A 107 21.29 4.18 16.62
N SER A 108 20.80 4.03 17.85
CA SER A 108 21.65 4.03 19.06
C SER A 108 22.19 2.63 19.44
N GLY A 109 21.58 1.56 18.92
CA GLY A 109 21.85 0.18 19.34
C GLY A 109 21.27 -0.17 20.71
N THR A 110 20.43 0.69 21.28
CA THR A 110 19.91 0.51 22.64
C THR A 110 18.62 -0.31 22.63
N GLU A 111 18.57 -1.33 23.48
CA GLU A 111 17.33 -2.06 23.76
C GLU A 111 16.50 -1.36 24.84
N SER A 112 15.19 -1.36 24.67
CA SER A 112 14.25 -0.84 25.66
C SER A 112 12.94 -1.64 25.67
N THR A 113 12.08 -1.37 26.65
CA THR A 113 10.77 -1.99 26.77
C THR A 113 9.64 -0.97 26.66
N ILE A 114 8.55 -1.39 26.02
CA ILE A 114 7.31 -0.61 25.89
C ILE A 114 6.19 -1.44 26.50
N ARG A 115 5.47 -0.86 27.47
CA ARG A 115 4.28 -1.45 28.06
C ARG A 115 3.03 -0.91 27.36
N ALA A 116 2.17 -1.80 26.87
CA ALA A 116 0.92 -1.45 26.20
C ALA A 116 -0.23 -2.36 26.66
N LYS A 117 -1.48 -1.95 26.39
CA LYS A 117 -2.65 -2.80 26.63
C LYS A 117 -2.83 -3.88 25.57
N TYR A 118 -2.48 -3.54 24.33
CA TYR A 118 -2.56 -4.43 23.18
C TYR A 118 -1.33 -4.20 22.29
N LEU A 119 -0.96 -5.24 21.54
CA LEU A 119 0.02 -5.19 20.48
C LEU A 119 -0.69 -5.53 19.17
N VAL A 120 -0.51 -4.70 18.14
CA VAL A 120 -1.04 -4.94 16.79
C VAL A 120 0.14 -5.34 15.90
N GLY A 121 0.13 -6.57 15.38
CA GLY A 121 1.10 -7.07 14.41
C GLY A 121 0.82 -6.54 13.01
N ALA A 122 1.49 -5.45 12.64
CA ALA A 122 1.42 -4.82 11.31
C ALA A 122 2.81 -4.78 10.63
N ASP A 123 3.62 -5.81 10.85
CA ASP A 123 5.04 -5.94 10.48
C ASP A 123 5.27 -6.69 9.13
N GLY A 124 4.22 -6.90 8.35
CA GLY A 124 4.29 -7.36 6.97
C GLY A 124 4.28 -8.88 6.79
N ALA A 125 4.63 -9.34 5.58
CA ALA A 125 4.40 -10.73 5.13
C ALA A 125 5.15 -11.82 5.92
N ARG A 126 6.26 -11.46 6.58
CA ARG A 126 7.03 -12.35 7.46
C ARG A 126 6.94 -11.83 8.89
N SER A 127 5.70 -11.73 9.38
CA SER A 127 5.38 -11.13 10.67
C SER A 127 6.00 -11.92 11.81
N ARG A 128 6.95 -11.31 12.51
CA ARG A 128 7.55 -11.89 13.71
C ARG A 128 6.55 -11.89 14.87
N VAL A 129 5.64 -10.93 14.90
CA VAL A 129 4.57 -10.88 15.92
C VAL A 129 3.63 -12.08 15.76
N ALA A 130 3.27 -12.46 14.53
CA ALA A 130 2.46 -13.64 14.26
C ALA A 130 3.20 -14.94 14.60
N ASP A 131 4.49 -15.02 14.26
CA ASP A 131 5.35 -16.17 14.57
C ASP A 131 5.49 -16.38 16.09
N ASP A 132 5.71 -15.30 16.86
CA ASP A 132 5.91 -15.37 18.32
C ASP A 132 4.67 -15.87 19.10
N ILE A 133 3.48 -15.85 18.48
CA ILE A 133 2.24 -16.39 19.06
C ILE A 133 1.80 -17.70 18.40
N ASP A 134 2.66 -18.31 17.58
CA ASP A 134 2.38 -19.53 16.82
C ASP A 134 1.07 -19.45 15.99
N LEU A 135 0.79 -18.27 15.39
CA LEU A 135 -0.43 -18.08 14.60
C LEU A 135 -0.38 -18.95 13.32
N PRO A 136 -1.25 -19.96 13.17
CA PRO A 136 -1.19 -20.82 12.00
C PRO A 136 -1.61 -20.07 10.74
N MET A 137 -0.75 -20.13 9.72
CA MET A 137 -1.03 -19.61 8.38
C MET A 137 -1.19 -20.78 7.40
N GLU A 138 -2.27 -20.78 6.65
CA GLU A 138 -2.52 -21.78 5.61
C GLU A 138 -2.14 -21.23 4.23
N GLY A 139 -1.42 -22.04 3.44
CA GLY A 139 -1.03 -21.67 2.09
C GLY A 139 0.29 -22.29 1.66
N ARG A 140 0.70 -21.97 0.43
CA ARG A 140 2.03 -22.32 -0.09
C ARG A 140 2.88 -21.07 -0.12
N MET A 141 4.05 -21.14 0.53
CA MET A 141 5.05 -20.08 0.46
C MET A 141 5.84 -20.19 -0.85
N ASP A 142 6.51 -19.10 -1.23
CA ASP A 142 7.47 -19.03 -2.34
C ASP A 142 6.93 -19.52 -3.70
N ILE A 143 5.70 -19.13 -4.04
CA ILE A 143 5.04 -19.52 -5.30
C ILE A 143 5.75 -18.89 -6.52
N ALA A 144 6.13 -17.62 -6.41
CA ALA A 144 6.81 -16.88 -7.48
C ALA A 144 7.65 -15.74 -6.90
N GLY A 145 8.74 -15.41 -7.59
CA GLY A 145 9.51 -14.19 -7.36
C GLY A 145 9.15 -13.12 -8.40
N SER A 146 9.32 -11.86 -8.03
CA SER A 146 9.23 -10.72 -8.96
C SER A 146 10.52 -9.90 -8.90
N MET A 147 10.89 -9.30 -10.04
CA MET A 147 11.97 -8.32 -10.12
C MET A 147 11.38 -7.02 -10.66
N ASN A 148 11.50 -5.96 -9.85
CA ASN A 148 11.02 -4.63 -10.22
C ASN A 148 12.21 -3.76 -10.67
N ILE A 149 12.05 -3.06 -11.79
CA ILE A 149 13.02 -2.10 -12.32
C ILE A 149 12.34 -0.74 -12.45
N THR A 150 12.83 0.24 -11.69
CA THR A 150 12.36 1.63 -11.79
C THR A 150 13.26 2.40 -12.75
N PHE A 151 12.67 3.07 -13.73
CA PHE A 151 13.38 3.96 -14.66
C PHE A 151 12.48 5.14 -15.05
N THR A 152 13.10 6.16 -15.65
CA THR A 152 12.39 7.36 -16.12
C THR A 152 12.68 7.55 -17.60
N ALA A 153 11.64 7.67 -18.42
CA ALA A 153 11.73 7.91 -19.86
C ALA A 153 10.50 8.68 -20.34
N ASP A 154 10.66 9.54 -21.34
CA ASP A 154 9.52 10.11 -22.07
C ASP A 154 8.99 9.06 -23.06
N MET A 155 7.79 8.57 -22.77
CA MET A 155 7.10 7.56 -23.57
C MET A 155 5.77 8.06 -24.12
N ALA A 156 5.49 9.36 -24.03
CA ALA A 156 4.17 9.93 -24.37
C ALA A 156 3.73 9.57 -25.79
N ALA A 157 4.66 9.53 -26.75
CA ALA A 157 4.39 9.14 -28.13
C ALA A 157 3.87 7.69 -28.27
N PHE A 158 4.22 6.79 -27.34
CA PHE A 158 3.87 5.37 -27.40
C PHE A 158 2.67 5.00 -26.53
N VAL A 159 2.44 5.72 -25.42
CA VAL A 159 1.41 5.38 -24.42
C VAL A 159 0.34 6.45 -24.22
N GLY A 160 0.54 7.68 -24.68
CA GLY A 160 -0.39 8.80 -24.40
C GLY A 160 -1.81 8.60 -24.95
N HIS A 161 -1.98 7.81 -26.00
CA HIS A 161 -3.28 7.46 -26.58
C HIS A 161 -3.90 6.19 -25.95
N ARG A 162 -3.24 5.61 -24.95
CA ARG A 162 -3.61 4.37 -24.24
C ARG A 162 -3.07 4.37 -22.80
N PRO A 163 -3.43 5.37 -21.99
CA PRO A 163 -2.88 5.52 -20.65
C PRO A 163 -3.27 4.35 -19.75
N SER A 164 -2.29 3.82 -19.04
CA SER A 164 -2.44 2.71 -18.10
C SER A 164 -1.62 2.98 -16.86
N VAL A 165 -2.03 2.35 -15.78
CA VAL A 165 -1.25 2.20 -14.54
C VAL A 165 -0.93 0.73 -14.34
N LEU A 166 -0.08 0.42 -13.36
CA LEU A 166 0.38 -0.93 -13.05
C LEU A 166 0.25 -1.20 -11.54
#